data_AF-A0A443RXR3-F1
#
_entry.id   AF-A0A443RXR3-F1
#
_cell.length_a   1.000
_cell.length_b   1.000
_cell.length_c   1.000
_cell.angle_alpha   90.00
_cell.angle_beta   90.00
_cell.angle_gamma   90.00
#
_symmetry.space_group_name_H-M   'P 1'
#
loop_
_entity.id
_entity.type
_entity.pdbx_description
1 polymer ?
#
loop_
_entity_poly.entity_id
_entity_poly.type
_entity_poly.pdbx_seq_one_letter_code
_entity_poly.pdbx_strand_id
1 'polypeptide(L)'
;TLGGLFSVIIKRNTPYPVTETKFGFRTIEDHQTEVLFRVFQGERPVCVANQFLDKFVLRNIPSKWAGEVRISVTMKIDENRILKVYATEQSTGIRKGIKIENANGKLTDAEIKQFIEKAERMKQDDEKLKQKIKARNKLQLLAYDLRRFANDEYPRKFHNENTRRIVRKKVDEVLKWFNSNPIVPIDLIEAKYEDLLLIKRK
;
A
#
# COMPACT_ATOMS: atom_id res chain seq x y z
N THR A 1 0.25 3.24 1.85
CA THR A 1 -0.06 2.43 0.65
C THR A 1 0.46 3.17 -0.57
N LEU A 2 0.96 2.44 -1.56
CA LEU A 2 1.43 3.05 -2.81
C LEU A 2 0.28 3.73 -3.56
N GLY A 3 0.54 4.95 -4.05
CA GLY A 3 -0.37 5.70 -4.92
C GLY A 3 -1.63 6.27 -4.24
N GLY A 4 -1.66 6.36 -2.91
CA GLY A 4 -2.77 7.00 -2.20
C GLY A 4 -4.07 6.18 -2.15
N LEU A 5 -4.02 4.88 -2.45
CA LEU A 5 -5.16 3.98 -2.29
C LEU A 5 -5.54 3.84 -0.82
N PHE A 6 -6.83 4.01 -0.55
CA PHE A 6 -7.41 3.76 0.75
C PHE A 6 -7.45 2.26 1.03
N SER A 7 -6.83 1.85 2.13
CA SER A 7 -6.85 0.47 2.60
C SER A 7 -7.79 0.34 3.78
N VAL A 8 -8.98 -0.19 3.51
CA VAL A 8 -9.95 -0.52 4.56
C VAL A 8 -9.37 -1.64 5.43
N ILE A 9 -9.42 -1.43 6.75
CA ILE A 9 -9.05 -2.41 7.78
C ILE A 9 -10.30 -2.77 8.59
N ILE A 10 -11.00 -1.77 9.14
CA ILE A 10 -12.32 -1.93 9.78
C ILE A 10 -13.38 -1.44 8.81
N LYS A 11 -14.41 -2.26 8.55
CA LYS A 11 -15.53 -1.90 7.67
C LYS A 11 -16.54 -1.03 8.44
N ARG A 12 -17.30 -0.21 7.71
CA ARG A 12 -18.43 0.50 8.30
C ARG A 12 -19.47 -0.45 8.87
N ASN A 13 -20.17 0.02 9.91
CA ASN A 13 -21.20 -0.73 10.66
C ASN A 13 -20.68 -2.02 11.32
N THR A 14 -19.36 -2.14 11.52
CA THR A 14 -18.79 -3.26 12.28
C THR A 14 -19.12 -3.05 13.76
N PRO A 15 -19.68 -4.04 14.47
CA PRO A 15 -19.98 -3.92 15.89
C PRO A 15 -18.70 -3.72 16.69
N TYR A 16 -18.73 -2.80 17.66
CA TYR A 16 -17.64 -2.58 18.60
C TYR A 16 -17.94 -3.28 19.94
N PRO A 17 -16.93 -3.77 20.67
CA PRO A 17 -15.49 -3.63 20.41
C PRO A 17 -14.98 -4.52 19.26
N VAL A 18 -14.01 -4.04 18.48
CA VAL A 18 -13.43 -4.78 17.35
C VAL A 18 -11.92 -4.58 17.26
N THR A 19 -11.20 -5.64 16.87
CA THR A 19 -9.77 -5.61 16.56
C THR A 19 -9.55 -6.27 15.21
N GLU A 20 -9.00 -5.53 14.27
CA GLU A 20 -8.67 -6.02 12.93
C GLU A 20 -7.19 -5.79 12.64
N THR A 21 -6.54 -6.77 12.01
CA THR A 21 -5.14 -6.67 11.63
C THR A 21 -4.99 -6.95 10.14
N LYS A 22 -4.37 -6.00 9.44
CA LYS A 22 -4.05 -6.12 8.02
C LYS A 22 -2.55 -6.35 7.84
N PHE A 23 -2.24 -7.44 7.15
CA PHE A 23 -0.87 -7.83 6.81
C PHE A 23 -0.48 -7.35 5.42
N GLY A 24 0.83 -7.29 5.15
CA GLY A 24 1.36 -7.13 3.81
C GLY A 24 1.68 -5.69 3.39
N PHE A 25 1.75 -4.74 4.34
CA PHE A 25 2.39 -3.45 4.05
C PHE A 25 3.89 -3.66 3.94
N ARG A 26 4.53 -2.96 3.00
CA ARG A 26 5.96 -3.09 2.72
C ARG A 26 6.58 -1.72 2.50
N THR A 27 7.90 -1.61 2.70
CA THR A 27 8.68 -0.42 2.34
C THR A 27 8.68 -0.21 0.83
N ILE A 28 8.80 1.05 0.43
CA ILE A 28 8.71 1.49 -0.97
C ILE A 28 10.09 1.92 -1.49
N GLU A 29 10.94 2.41 -0.60
CA GLU A 29 12.27 2.91 -0.92
C GLU A 29 13.33 1.96 -0.37
N ASP A 30 14.45 1.87 -1.09
CA ASP A 30 15.61 1.12 -0.63
C ASP A 30 16.18 1.81 0.61
N HIS A 31 16.59 1.02 1.60
CA HIS A 31 17.14 1.51 2.87
C HIS A 31 16.20 2.45 3.65
N GLN A 32 14.89 2.31 3.43
CA GLN A 32 13.87 3.08 4.13
C GLN A 32 13.84 2.72 5.63
N THR A 33 14.26 3.66 6.48
CA THR A 33 14.31 3.52 7.94
C THR A 33 13.06 4.03 8.65
N GLU A 34 12.22 4.81 7.96
CA GLU A 34 10.99 5.37 8.50
C GLU A 34 9.80 5.22 7.52
N VAL A 35 8.62 4.89 8.06
CA VAL A 35 7.37 4.81 7.29
C VAL A 35 6.30 5.69 7.94
N LEU A 36 5.76 6.63 7.16
CA LEU A 36 4.62 7.47 7.56
C LEU A 36 3.29 6.74 7.33
N PHE A 37 2.55 6.51 8.40
CA PHE A 37 1.17 6.03 8.38
C PHE A 37 0.22 7.21 8.50
N ARG A 38 -0.79 7.24 7.63
CA ARG A 38 -1.87 8.22 7.65
C ARG A 38 -3.19 7.47 7.80
N VAL A 39 -3.98 7.87 8.79
CA VAL A 39 -5.26 7.26 9.14
C VAL A 39 -6.37 8.13 8.57
N PHE A 40 -7.32 7.50 7.89
CA PHE A 40 -8.46 8.18 7.26
C PHE A 40 -9.76 7.45 7.58
N GLN A 41 -10.87 8.17 7.47
CA GLN A 41 -12.23 7.67 7.59
C GLN A 41 -13.04 8.05 6.34
N GLY A 42 -13.70 7.06 5.74
CA GLY A 42 -14.54 7.25 4.56
C GLY A 42 -14.71 5.97 3.75
N GLU A 43 -15.47 6.06 2.66
CA GLU A 43 -15.84 4.92 1.80
C GLU A 43 -15.18 4.97 0.41
N ARG A 44 -14.50 6.07 0.08
CA ARG A 44 -13.90 6.24 -1.24
C ARG A 44 -12.59 5.47 -1.35
N PRO A 45 -12.23 4.95 -2.53
CA PRO A 45 -11.03 4.12 -2.69
C PRO A 45 -9.72 4.91 -2.66
N VAL A 46 -9.76 6.25 -2.60
CA VAL A 46 -8.57 7.11 -2.59
C VAL A 46 -8.54 7.93 -1.30
N CYS A 47 -7.38 7.96 -0.63
CA CYS A 47 -7.21 8.61 0.68
C CYS A 47 -7.55 10.10 0.66
N VAL A 48 -7.17 10.85 -0.37
CA VAL A 48 -7.40 12.31 -0.45
C VAL A 48 -8.88 12.69 -0.53
N ALA A 49 -9.73 11.72 -0.88
CA ALA A 49 -11.17 11.90 -1.00
C ALA A 49 -11.93 11.54 0.29
N ASN A 50 -11.21 11.05 1.31
CA ASN A 50 -11.73 10.66 2.61
C ASN A 50 -11.28 11.65 3.68
N GLN A 51 -11.91 11.62 4.85
CA GLN A 51 -11.55 12.46 5.98
C GLN A 51 -10.24 11.99 6.61
N PHE A 52 -9.28 12.90 6.75
CA PHE A 52 -8.05 12.65 7.49
C PHE A 52 -8.33 12.68 8.99
N LEU A 53 -7.86 11.68 9.72
CA LEU A 53 -7.97 11.64 11.18
C LEU A 53 -6.65 12.06 11.83
N ASP A 54 -5.58 11.31 11.56
CA ASP A 54 -4.27 11.57 12.15
C ASP A 54 -3.16 10.81 11.39
N LYS A 55 -1.89 11.05 11.74
CA LYS A 55 -0.72 10.40 11.15
C LYS A 55 0.33 10.09 12.21
N PHE A 56 1.09 9.04 11.97
CA PHE A 56 2.23 8.68 12.83
C PHE A 56 3.35 8.04 12.01
N VAL A 57 4.57 8.09 12.54
CA VAL A 57 5.76 7.57 11.87
C VAL A 57 6.28 6.36 12.64
N LEU A 58 6.42 5.23 11.96
CA LEU A 58 7.17 4.08 12.45
C LEU A 58 8.64 4.30 12.09
N ARG A 59 9.49 4.48 13.11
CA ARG A 59 10.94 4.69 12.96
C ARG A 59 11.72 3.43 13.31
N ASN A 60 13.02 3.46 13.01
CA ASN A 60 13.97 2.38 13.32
C ASN A 60 13.67 1.07 12.57
N ILE A 61 13.10 1.18 11.36
CA ILE A 61 12.87 0.02 10.50
C ILE A 61 14.23 -0.48 9.97
N PRO A 62 14.48 -1.80 9.92
CA PRO A 62 15.69 -2.35 9.33
C PRO A 62 15.96 -1.80 7.92
N SER A 63 17.17 -1.31 7.71
CA SER A 63 17.62 -0.84 6.41
C SER A 63 17.77 -2.03 5.46
N LYS A 64 16.76 -2.22 4.61
CA LYS A 64 16.65 -3.32 3.65
C LYS A 64 16.17 -2.79 2.30
N TRP A 65 16.22 -3.63 1.28
CA TRP A 65 15.71 -3.28 -0.05
C TRP A 65 14.20 -3.01 -0.01
N ALA A 66 13.72 -2.18 -0.94
CA ALA A 66 12.29 -1.92 -1.08
C ALA A 66 11.50 -3.24 -1.23
N GLY A 67 10.37 -3.34 -0.53
CA GLY A 67 9.50 -4.51 -0.61
C GLY A 67 9.89 -5.69 0.29
N GLU A 68 11.06 -5.66 0.94
CA GLU A 68 11.55 -6.77 1.78
C GLU A 68 10.99 -6.70 3.20
N VAL A 69 10.99 -5.50 3.80
CA VAL A 69 10.43 -5.27 5.13
C VAL A 69 8.91 -5.46 5.08
N ARG A 70 8.38 -6.25 6.02
CA ARG A 70 6.94 -6.46 6.16
C ARG A 70 6.42 -5.79 7.43
N ILE A 71 5.31 -5.08 7.28
CA ILE A 71 4.64 -4.35 8.34
C ILE A 71 3.20 -4.82 8.41
N SER A 72 2.72 -5.11 9.62
CA SER A 72 1.30 -5.31 9.91
C SER A 72 0.73 -4.04 10.53
N VAL A 73 -0.53 -3.75 10.22
CA VAL A 73 -1.27 -2.64 10.84
C VAL A 73 -2.48 -3.20 11.56
N THR A 74 -2.59 -2.91 12.85
CA THR A 74 -3.69 -3.33 13.70
C THR A 74 -4.51 -2.10 14.09
N MET A 75 -5.82 -2.16 13.88
CA MET A 75 -6.77 -1.15 14.34
C MET A 75 -7.68 -1.78 15.39
N LYS A 76 -7.85 -1.09 16.51
CA LYS A 76 -8.72 -1.51 17.61
C LYS A 76 -9.70 -0.39 17.94
N ILE A 77 -10.98 -0.71 18.03
CA ILE A 77 -12.01 0.20 18.52
C ILE A 77 -12.54 -0.41 19.82
N ASP A 78 -12.45 0.33 20.91
CA ASP A 78 -12.98 -0.09 22.20
C ASP A 78 -14.43 0.38 22.42
N GLU A 79 -15.01 -0.03 23.55
CA GLU A 79 -16.40 0.28 23.95
C GLU A 79 -16.65 1.80 24.06
N ASN A 80 -15.61 2.57 24.37
CA ASN A 80 -15.65 4.03 24.44
C ASN A 80 -15.46 4.69 23.07
N ARG A 81 -15.46 3.91 21.98
CA ARG A 81 -15.23 4.35 20.60
C ARG A 81 -13.89 5.06 20.39
N ILE A 82 -12.89 4.71 21.18
CA ILE A 82 -11.53 5.18 21.00
C ILE A 82 -10.84 4.26 20.00
N LEU A 83 -10.34 4.87 18.91
CA LEU A 83 -9.59 4.16 17.89
C LEU A 83 -8.11 4.12 18.28
N LYS A 84 -7.54 2.92 18.43
CA LYS A 84 -6.11 2.69 18.61
C LYS A 84 -5.56 2.06 17.34
N VAL A 85 -4.56 2.70 16.75
CA VAL A 85 -3.91 2.22 15.52
C VAL A 85 -2.45 1.92 15.83
N TYR A 86 -2.00 0.73 15.45
CA TYR A 86 -0.63 0.27 15.62
C TYR A 86 -0.07 -0.20 14.28
N ALA A 87 1.17 0.16 13.98
CA ALA A 87 1.98 -0.48 12.95
C ALA A 87 3.12 -1.24 13.63
N THR A 88 3.33 -2.49 13.21
CA THR A 88 4.36 -3.38 13.74
C THR A 88 5.19 -3.93 12.59
N GLU A 89 6.50 -3.69 12.61
CA GLU A 89 7.44 -4.33 11.71
C GLU A 89 7.67 -5.78 12.17
N GLN A 90 7.57 -6.74 11.24
CA GLN A 90 7.45 -8.16 11.60
C GLN A 90 8.75 -8.84 12.00
N SER A 91 9.92 -8.35 11.55
CA SER A 91 11.20 -9.01 11.82
C SER A 91 11.83 -8.61 13.17
N THR A 92 11.70 -7.33 13.53
CA THR A 92 12.24 -6.74 14.77
C THR A 92 11.20 -6.61 15.87
N GLY A 93 9.90 -6.67 15.53
CA GLY A 93 8.82 -6.42 16.47
C GLY A 93 8.65 -4.95 16.87
N ILE A 94 9.40 -4.03 16.24
CA ILE A 94 9.28 -2.60 16.50
C ILE A 94 7.86 -2.16 16.16
N ARG A 95 7.21 -1.52 17.13
CA ARG A 95 5.83 -1.06 17.03
C ARG A 95 5.71 0.42 17.36
N LYS A 96 4.84 1.10 16.64
CA LYS A 96 4.40 2.46 16.95
C LYS A 96 2.92 2.58 16.69
N GLY A 97 2.23 3.39 17.47
CA GLY A 97 0.82 3.63 17.28
C GLY A 97 0.38 4.96 17.86
N ILE A 98 -0.88 5.26 17.62
CA ILE A 98 -1.59 6.44 18.12
C ILE A 98 -2.95 6.05 18.65
N LYS A 99 -3.47 6.89 19.53
CA LYS A 99 -4.83 6.82 20.07
C LYS A 99 -5.58 8.04 19.55
N ILE A 100 -6.70 7.79 18.86
CA ILE A 100 -7.56 8.83 18.31
C ILE A 100 -8.84 8.79 19.15
N GLU A 101 -8.92 9.71 20.09
CA GLU A 101 -10.13 9.99 20.87
C GLU A 101 -11.03 10.85 19.97
N ASN A 102 -12.29 10.45 19.80
CA ASN A 102 -13.23 11.05 18.84
C ASN A 102 -12.98 10.71 17.36
N ALA A 103 -12.91 9.42 17.01
CA ALA A 103 -13.04 8.99 15.61
C ALA A 103 -14.40 9.39 14.97
N ASN A 104 -15.35 9.92 15.76
CA ASN A 104 -16.63 10.45 15.30
C ASN A 104 -16.63 11.99 15.32
N GLY A 105 -15.57 12.66 14.89
CA GLY A 105 -15.58 14.12 14.74
C GLY A 105 -16.74 14.59 13.84
N LYS A 106 -17.88 14.93 14.46
CA LYS A 106 -18.97 15.80 14.01
C LYS A 106 -19.66 15.51 12.67
N LEU A 107 -19.53 14.33 12.06
CA LEU A 107 -20.37 14.03 10.90
C LEU A 107 -21.80 13.72 11.37
N THR A 108 -22.71 14.65 11.11
CA THR A 108 -24.15 14.44 11.25
C THR A 108 -24.63 13.34 10.31
N ASP A 109 -25.74 12.69 10.63
CA ASP A 109 -26.34 11.69 9.73
C ASP A 109 -26.62 12.24 8.32
N ALA A 110 -26.89 13.54 8.22
CA ALA A 110 -27.04 14.25 6.95
C ALA A 110 -25.72 14.30 6.15
N GLU A 111 -24.61 14.68 6.79
CA GLU A 111 -23.30 14.69 6.14
C GLU A 111 -22.86 13.27 5.76
N ILE A 112 -23.10 12.28 6.62
CA ILE A 112 -22.82 10.87 6.30
C ILE A 112 -23.58 10.44 5.04
N LYS A 113 -24.87 10.78 4.92
CA LYS A 113 -25.65 10.49 3.71
C LYS A 113 -25.09 11.18 2.48
N GLN A 114 -24.72 12.45 2.58
CA GLN A 114 -24.10 13.18 1.47
C GLN A 114 -22.77 12.57 1.04
N PHE A 115 -21.93 12.12 1.98
CA PHE A 115 -20.68 11.42 1.68
C PHE A 115 -20.92 10.10 0.93
N ILE A 116 -21.94 9.33 1.32
CA ILE A 116 -22.32 8.09 0.62
C ILE A 116 -22.79 8.40 -0.79
N GLU A 117 -23.71 9.34 -0.94
CA GLU A 117 -24.28 9.69 -2.24
C GLU A 117 -23.20 10.21 -3.19
N LYS A 118 -22.28 11.04 -2.68
CA LYS A 118 -21.10 11.48 -3.44
C LYS A 118 -20.19 10.32 -3.84
N ALA A 119 -19.96 9.36 -2.93
CA ALA A 119 -19.17 8.17 -3.24
C ALA A 119 -19.84 7.30 -4.32
N GLU A 120 -21.16 7.17 -4.30
CA GLU A 120 -21.92 6.44 -5.33
C GLU A 120 -21.85 7.14 -6.69
N ARG A 121 -22.04 8.46 -6.73
CA ARG A 121 -21.93 9.26 -7.96
C ARG A 121 -20.54 9.19 -8.58
N MET A 122 -19.50 9.17 -7.76
CA MET A 122 -18.10 9.13 -8.23
C MET A 122 -17.56 7.71 -8.43
N LYS A 123 -18.37 6.66 -8.20
CA LYS A 123 -17.94 5.26 -8.16
C LYS A 123 -17.23 4.81 -9.44
N GLN A 124 -17.70 5.23 -10.62
CA GLN A 124 -17.09 4.84 -11.90
C GLN A 124 -15.69 5.43 -12.07
N ASP A 125 -15.52 6.72 -11.78
CA ASP A 125 -14.23 7.41 -11.89
C ASP A 125 -13.25 6.93 -10.81
N ASP A 126 -13.77 6.71 -9.60
CA ASP A 126 -13.04 6.12 -8.48
C ASP A 126 -12.56 4.70 -8.79
N GLU A 127 -13.36 3.88 -9.49
CA GLU A 127 -12.96 2.54 -9.89
C GLU A 127 -11.89 2.57 -11.00
N LYS A 128 -11.99 3.46 -11.99
CA LYS A 128 -10.94 3.67 -13.01
C LYS A 128 -9.61 4.07 -12.37
N LEU A 129 -9.65 5.03 -11.45
CA LEU A 129 -8.46 5.50 -10.74
C LEU A 129 -7.87 4.39 -9.87
N LYS A 130 -8.72 3.63 -9.18
CA LYS A 130 -8.30 2.48 -8.37
C LYS A 130 -7.69 1.37 -9.20
N GLN A 131 -8.24 1.05 -10.37
CA GLN A 131 -7.67 0.07 -11.29
C GLN A 131 -6.28 0.51 -11.76
N LYS A 132 -6.14 1.79 -12.14
CA LYS A 132 -4.85 2.37 -12.53
C LYS A 132 -3.80 2.27 -11.42
N ILE A 133 -4.14 2.64 -10.19
CA ILE A 133 -3.20 2.54 -9.07
C ILE A 133 -2.90 1.06 -8.74
N LYS A 134 -3.88 0.16 -8.82
CA LYS A 134 -3.67 -1.29 -8.63
C LYS A 134 -2.73 -1.86 -9.67
N ALA A 135 -2.89 -1.54 -10.95
CA ALA A 135 -2.01 -1.98 -12.02
C ALA A 135 -0.57 -1.51 -11.77
N ARG A 136 -0.40 -0.22 -11.40
CA ARG A 136 0.90 0.34 -11.02
C ARG A 136 1.53 -0.43 -9.86
N ASN A 137 0.76 -0.67 -8.79
CA ASN A 137 1.25 -1.38 -7.61
C ASN A 137 1.63 -2.85 -7.93
N LYS A 138 0.87 -3.53 -8.80
CA LYS A 138 1.19 -4.89 -9.25
C LYS A 138 2.50 -4.95 -10.02
N LEU A 139 2.69 -4.04 -10.98
CA LEU A 139 3.91 -3.95 -11.78
C LEU A 139 5.13 -3.64 -10.90
N GLN A 140 5.00 -2.69 -9.98
CA GLN A 140 6.07 -2.31 -9.07
C GLN A 140 6.44 -3.46 -8.10
N LEU A 141 5.44 -4.17 -7.55
CA LEU A 141 5.68 -5.35 -6.72
C LEU A 141 6.41 -6.46 -7.49
N LEU A 142 6.00 -6.74 -8.72
CA LEU A 142 6.66 -7.72 -9.58
C LEU A 142 8.11 -7.33 -9.88
N ALA A 143 8.36 -6.04 -10.14
CA ALA A 143 9.70 -5.52 -10.38
C ALA A 143 10.60 -5.71 -9.15
N TYR A 144 10.10 -5.43 -7.94
CA TYR A 144 10.84 -5.69 -6.70
C TYR A 144 11.11 -7.16 -6.45
N ASP A 145 10.11 -8.03 -6.65
CA ASP A 145 10.28 -9.48 -6.50
C ASP A 145 11.34 -10.01 -7.49
N LEU A 146 11.34 -9.52 -8.74
CA LEU A 146 12.34 -9.87 -9.75
C LEU A 146 13.74 -9.36 -9.41
N ARG A 147 13.86 -8.13 -8.90
CA ARG A 147 15.13 -7.57 -8.41
C ARG A 147 15.73 -8.45 -7.33
N ARG A 148 14.89 -8.89 -6.39
CA ARG A 148 15.28 -9.79 -5.30
C ARG A 148 15.78 -11.13 -5.83
N PHE A 149 15.06 -11.74 -6.78
CA PHE A 149 15.51 -13.00 -7.40
C PHE A 149 16.82 -12.85 -8.18
N ALA A 150 17.06 -11.69 -8.78
CA ALA A 150 18.31 -11.43 -9.51
C ALA A 150 19.49 -11.08 -8.59
N ASN A 151 19.26 -10.59 -7.37
CA ASN A 151 20.28 -10.16 -6.42
C ASN A 151 20.69 -11.23 -5.39
N ASP A 152 20.29 -12.49 -5.59
CA ASP A 152 20.89 -13.66 -4.92
C ASP A 152 20.60 -13.90 -3.43
N GLU A 153 19.42 -13.53 -2.92
CA GLU A 153 18.96 -14.05 -1.59
C GLU A 153 18.36 -15.46 -1.65
N TYR A 154 18.02 -15.98 -2.85
CA TYR A 154 17.46 -17.33 -3.04
C TYR A 154 18.15 -18.05 -4.21
N PRO A 155 19.06 -19.02 -3.97
CA PRO A 155 19.95 -19.57 -5.00
C PRO A 155 19.30 -20.46 -6.09
N ARG A 156 17.98 -20.43 -6.33
CA ARG A 156 17.30 -21.52 -7.06
C ARG A 156 16.33 -21.15 -8.19
N LYS A 157 16.15 -19.87 -8.56
CA LYS A 157 15.25 -19.52 -9.69
C LYS A 157 15.97 -19.19 -11.00
N PHE A 158 17.01 -18.36 -10.97
CA PHE A 158 17.77 -18.01 -12.17
C PHE A 158 19.16 -18.62 -12.11
N HIS A 159 19.39 -19.65 -12.94
CA HIS A 159 20.65 -20.42 -12.95
C HIS A 159 21.75 -19.76 -13.80
N ASN A 160 21.41 -18.78 -14.65
CA ASN A 160 22.34 -18.14 -15.59
C ASN A 160 22.56 -16.66 -15.23
N GLU A 161 23.82 -16.25 -15.09
CA GLU A 161 24.23 -14.87 -14.79
C GLU A 161 23.79 -13.88 -15.89
N ASN A 162 23.75 -14.33 -17.16
CA ASN A 162 23.23 -13.52 -18.26
C ASN A 162 21.74 -13.19 -18.06
N THR A 163 20.95 -14.17 -17.60
CA THR A 163 19.51 -13.96 -17.30
C THR A 163 19.35 -12.98 -16.14
N ARG A 164 20.15 -13.11 -15.08
CA ARG A 164 20.14 -12.17 -13.94
C ARG A 164 20.48 -10.75 -14.37
N ARG A 165 21.46 -10.57 -15.25
CA ARG A 165 21.82 -9.26 -15.81
C ARG A 165 20.70 -8.64 -16.63
N ILE A 166 20.01 -9.44 -17.46
CA ILE A 166 18.84 -8.98 -18.25
C ILE A 166 17.70 -8.56 -17.32
N VAL A 167 17.40 -9.36 -16.29
CA VAL A 167 16.36 -9.07 -15.28
C VAL A 167 16.66 -7.74 -14.58
N ARG A 168 17.89 -7.55 -14.06
CA ARG A 168 18.30 -6.30 -13.39
C ARG A 168 18.08 -5.09 -14.29
N LYS A 169 18.58 -5.15 -15.53
CA LYS A 169 18.44 -4.04 -16.48
C LYS A 169 16.96 -3.71 -16.73
N LYS A 170 16.12 -4.72 -16.92
CA LYS A 170 14.68 -4.51 -17.18
C LYS A 170 13.93 -3.94 -15.97
N VAL A 171 14.26 -4.40 -14.78
CA VAL A 171 13.70 -3.87 -13.54
C VAL A 171 14.08 -2.39 -13.39
N ASP A 172 15.35 -2.04 -13.60
CA ASP A 172 15.81 -0.65 -13.49
C ASP A 172 15.15 0.25 -14.55
N GLU A 173 14.95 -0.24 -15.78
CA GLU A 173 14.19 0.46 -16.83
C GLU A 173 12.75 0.74 -16.37
N VAL A 174 12.06 -0.25 -15.78
CA VAL A 174 10.68 -0.09 -15.29
C VAL A 174 10.60 0.89 -14.13
N LEU A 175 11.54 0.82 -13.18
CA LEU A 175 11.61 1.76 -12.05
C LEU A 175 11.88 3.20 -12.51
N LYS A 176 12.81 3.41 -13.44
CA LYS A 176 13.08 4.73 -14.03
C LYS A 176 11.89 5.27 -14.81
N TRP A 177 11.21 4.41 -15.55
CA TRP A 177 10.01 4.79 -16.32
C TRP A 177 8.88 5.25 -15.40
N PHE A 178 8.69 4.62 -14.23
CA PHE A 178 7.71 5.05 -13.23
C PHE A 178 7.98 6.42 -12.64
N ASN A 179 9.26 6.80 -12.50
CA ASN A 179 9.68 8.12 -12.01
C ASN A 179 9.52 9.19 -13.09
N SER A 180 9.73 8.82 -14.36
CA SER A 180 9.64 9.74 -15.50
C SER A 180 8.19 9.98 -15.96
N ASN A 181 7.28 9.03 -15.72
CA ASN A 181 5.90 9.10 -16.16
C ASN A 181 4.93 8.98 -14.98
N PRO A 182 4.54 10.11 -14.35
CA PRO A 182 3.56 10.10 -13.26
C PRO A 182 2.15 9.75 -13.75
N ILE A 183 1.79 10.10 -14.98
CA ILE A 183 0.48 9.82 -15.58
C ILE A 183 0.64 8.83 -16.72
N VAL A 184 0.31 7.56 -16.45
CA VAL A 184 0.35 6.50 -17.46
C VAL A 184 -1.04 5.89 -17.69
N PRO A 185 -1.47 5.68 -18.95
CA PRO A 185 -2.59 4.79 -19.29
C PRO A 185 -2.44 3.38 -18.70
N ILE A 186 -3.57 2.72 -18.39
CA ILE A 186 -3.57 1.35 -17.84
C ILE A 186 -2.92 0.36 -18.82
N ASP A 187 -3.26 0.45 -20.11
CA ASP A 187 -2.81 -0.48 -21.14
C ASP A 187 -1.27 -0.56 -21.23
N LEU A 188 -0.59 0.58 -21.07
CA LEU A 188 0.87 0.64 -21.06
C LEU A 188 1.47 0.03 -19.78
N ILE A 189 0.79 0.15 -18.64
CA ILE A 189 1.22 -0.51 -17.39
C ILE A 189 1.06 -2.02 -17.53
N GLU A 190 -0.04 -2.49 -18.12
CA GLU A 190 -0.30 -3.91 -18.32
C GLU A 190 0.65 -4.53 -19.35
N ALA A 191 0.95 -3.85 -20.45
CA ALA A 191 1.96 -4.30 -21.41
C ALA A 191 3.34 -4.49 -20.75
N LYS A 192 3.77 -3.53 -19.92
CA LYS A 192 5.02 -3.65 -19.15
C LYS A 192 4.99 -4.77 -18.10
N TYR A 193 3.81 -5.06 -17.56
CA TYR A 193 3.61 -6.17 -16.63
C TYR A 193 3.79 -7.51 -17.32
N GLU A 194 3.20 -7.69 -18.51
CA GLU A 194 3.38 -8.89 -19.32
C GLU A 194 4.84 -9.06 -19.76
N ASP A 195 5.52 -7.98 -20.16
CA ASP A 195 6.96 -8.01 -20.47
C ASP A 195 7.80 -8.57 -19.32
N LEU A 196 7.56 -8.11 -18.09
CA LEU A 196 8.25 -8.60 -16.90
C LEU A 196 7.84 -10.03 -16.52
N LEU A 197 6.57 -10.40 -16.73
CA LEU A 197 6.10 -11.76 -16.49
C LEU A 197 6.74 -12.78 -17.43
N LEU A 198 6.93 -12.42 -18.70
CA LEU A 198 7.63 -13.27 -19.67
C LEU A 198 9.07 -13.55 -19.24
N ILE A 199 9.74 -12.55 -18.68
CA ILE A 199 11.10 -12.71 -18.13
C ILE A 199 11.09 -13.59 -16.88
N LYS A 200 10.08 -13.48 -16.02
CA LYS A 200 9.92 -14.33 -14.82
C LYS A 200 9.70 -15.81 -15.14
N ARG A 201 9.08 -16.11 -16.29
CA ARG A 201 8.74 -17.48 -16.73
C ARG A 201 9.90 -18.19 -17.44
N LYS A 202 10.88 -17.45 -17.94
CA LYS A 202 12.11 -17.99 -18.56
C LYS A 202 13.17 -18.27 -17.51
#